data_AF-A0A0A3XRA8-F1
#
_entry.id   AF-A0A0A3XRA8-F1
#
_cell.length_a   1.000
_cell.length_b   1.000
_cell.length_c   1.000
_cell.angle_alpha   90.00
_cell.angle_beta   90.00
_cell.angle_gamma   90.00
#
_symmetry.space_group_name_H-M   'P 1'
#
loop_
_entity.id
_entity.type
_entity.pdbx_description
1 polymer ?
#
loop_
_entity_poly.entity_id
_entity_poly.type
_entity_poly.pdbx_seq_one_letter_code
_entity_poly.pdbx_strand_id
1 'polypeptide(L)'
;MKPLSEHMTVLIATAEDMMRRPVHQIPTHLPAGFSEVAAAIKQADNSPCDGIRATRPAVVMCTAIEAYFAEPQSQDYWQMLIGATLPLLRRAAWQALRNERAVSEEARR
;
A
#
# COMPACT_ATOMS: atom_id res chain seq x y z
N MET A 1 -2.45 -17.15 3.59
CA MET A 1 -2.14 -15.78 3.11
C MET A 1 -2.77 -14.79 4.06
N LYS A 2 -2.13 -13.66 4.33
CA LYS A 2 -2.77 -12.58 5.11
C LYS A 2 -3.86 -11.90 4.27
N PRO A 3 -4.91 -11.34 4.90
CA PRO A 3 -5.89 -10.50 4.23
C PRO A 3 -5.26 -9.30 3.49
N LEU A 4 -5.91 -8.83 2.43
CA LEU A 4 -5.46 -7.66 1.67
C LEU A 4 -5.47 -6.41 2.55
N SER A 5 -6.48 -6.25 3.40
CA SER A 5 -6.57 -5.12 4.33
C SER A 5 -5.38 -5.06 5.30
N GLU A 6 -4.84 -6.20 5.71
CA GLU A 6 -3.63 -6.28 6.54
C GLU A 6 -2.39 -5.84 5.76
N HIS A 7 -2.22 -6.30 4.52
CA HIS A 7 -1.12 -5.86 3.65
C HIS A 7 -1.17 -4.35 3.40
N MET A 8 -2.37 -3.79 3.18
CA MET A 8 -2.54 -2.34 3.01
C MET A 8 -2.27 -1.57 4.31
N THR A 9 -2.55 -2.15 5.48
CA THR A 9 -2.23 -1.54 6.77
C THR A 9 -0.72 -1.46 6.99
N VAL A 10 0.02 -2.53 6.64
CA VAL A 10 1.49 -2.49 6.65
C VAL A 10 2.00 -1.40 5.72
N LEU A 11 1.45 -1.30 4.51
CA LEU A 11 1.85 -0.27 3.54
C LEU A 11 1.56 1.15 4.03
N ILE A 12 0.44 1.38 4.73
CA ILE A 12 0.13 2.66 5.38
C ILE A 12 1.20 3.01 6.43
N ALA A 13 1.54 2.07 7.30
CA ALA A 13 2.56 2.29 8.32
C ALA A 13 3.93 2.60 7.70
N THR A 14 4.29 1.90 6.63
CA THR A 14 5.52 2.18 5.86
C THR A 14 5.53 3.60 5.29
N ALA A 15 4.46 4.00 4.61
CA ALA A 15 4.35 5.33 4.03
C ALA A 15 4.38 6.43 5.11
N GLU A 16 3.69 6.21 6.24
CA GLU A 16 3.73 7.14 7.37
C GLU A 16 5.12 7.29 7.96
N ASP A 17 5.86 6.20 8.12
CA ASP A 17 7.24 6.23 8.61
C ASP A 17 8.15 7.02 7.66
N MET A 18 8.02 6.82 6.35
CA MET A 18 8.76 7.59 5.34
C MET A 18 8.42 9.09 5.37
N MET A 19 7.17 9.47 5.67
CA MET A 19 6.74 10.87 5.71
C MET A 19 7.09 11.58 7.03
N ARG A 20 7.29 10.86 8.13
CA ARG A 20 7.59 11.46 9.45
C ARG A 20 9.08 11.67 9.70
N ARG A 21 9.96 10.97 8.97
CA ARG A 21 11.40 10.99 9.25
C ARG A 21 12.02 12.36 8.96
N PRO A 22 12.87 12.89 9.86
CA PRO A 22 13.68 14.06 9.56
C PRO A 22 14.52 13.83 8.29
N VAL A 23 14.82 14.90 7.55
CA VAL A 23 15.55 14.85 6.26
C VAL A 23 16.88 14.07 6.35
N HIS A 24 17.54 14.07 7.51
CA HIS A 24 18.81 13.35 7.71
C HIS A 24 18.65 11.87 8.09
N GLN A 25 17.43 11.36 8.22
CA GLN A 25 17.12 9.95 8.53
C GLN A 25 16.29 9.28 7.43
N ILE A 26 16.30 9.88 6.23
CA ILE A 26 15.66 9.34 5.05
C ILE A 26 16.26 7.94 4.77
N PRO A 27 15.43 6.89 4.67
CA PRO A 27 15.92 5.55 4.36
C PRO A 27 16.63 5.55 2.98
N THR A 28 17.74 4.81 2.87
CA THR A 28 18.47 4.63 1.60
C THR A 28 18.12 3.32 0.89
N HIS A 29 17.38 2.44 1.55
CA HIS A 29 16.97 1.14 1.03
C HIS A 29 15.51 0.87 1.36
N LEU A 30 14.89 0.02 0.53
CA LEU A 30 13.53 -0.44 0.74
C LEU A 30 13.38 -1.07 2.13
N PRO A 31 12.27 -0.81 2.84
CA PRO A 31 11.99 -1.44 4.12
C PRO A 31 11.96 -2.97 4.02
N ALA A 32 12.43 -3.65 5.05
CA ALA A 32 12.38 -5.12 5.11
C ALA A 32 10.93 -5.62 4.95
N GLY A 33 10.73 -6.67 4.14
CA GLY A 33 9.42 -7.23 3.87
C GLY A 33 8.53 -6.41 2.92
N PHE A 34 8.96 -5.22 2.48
CA PHE A 34 8.18 -4.40 1.54
C PHE A 34 7.89 -5.14 0.23
N SER A 35 8.88 -5.86 -0.32
CA SER A 35 8.73 -6.58 -1.59
C SER A 35 7.63 -7.64 -1.53
N GLU A 36 7.47 -8.31 -0.39
CA GLU A 36 6.41 -9.30 -0.17
C GLU A 36 5.03 -8.64 -0.12
N VAL A 37 4.92 -7.49 0.57
CA VAL A 37 3.68 -6.69 0.63
C VAL A 37 3.30 -6.19 -0.76
N ALA A 38 4.25 -5.65 -1.52
CA ALA A 38 4.03 -5.15 -2.87
C ALA A 38 3.59 -6.28 -3.82
N ALA A 39 4.22 -7.45 -3.74
CA ALA A 39 3.84 -8.62 -4.52
C ALA A 39 2.40 -9.08 -4.21
N ALA A 40 2.03 -9.16 -2.93
CA ALA A 40 0.67 -9.53 -2.52
C ALA A 40 -0.39 -8.54 -3.04
N ILE A 41 -0.10 -7.23 -2.99
CA ILE A 41 -0.99 -6.19 -3.49
C ILE A 41 -1.14 -6.26 -5.01
N LYS A 42 -0.02 -6.40 -5.74
CA LYS A 42 -0.01 -6.55 -7.21
C LYS A 42 -0.77 -7.81 -7.64
N GLN A 43 -0.61 -8.92 -6.91
CA GLN A 43 -1.36 -10.15 -7.14
C GLN A 43 -2.86 -9.94 -6.93
N ALA A 44 -3.27 -9.27 -5.85
CA ALA A 44 -4.68 -8.98 -5.59
C ALA A 44 -5.28 -8.04 -6.65
N ASP A 45 -4.49 -7.06 -7.15
CA ASP A 45 -4.93 -6.18 -8.24
C ASP A 45 -5.15 -6.94 -9.56
N ASN A 46 -4.29 -7.91 -9.86
CA ASN A 46 -4.42 -8.73 -11.06
C ASN A 46 -5.47 -9.83 -10.96
N SER A 47 -5.99 -10.10 -9.76
CA SER A 47 -6.98 -11.15 -9.53
C SER A 47 -8.41 -10.67 -9.80
N PRO A 48 -9.35 -11.57 -10.12
CA PRO A 48 -10.77 -11.28 -10.09
C PRO A 48 -11.20 -10.68 -8.74
N CYS A 49 -12.21 -9.80 -8.76
CA CYS A 49 -12.67 -9.10 -7.57
C CYS A 49 -14.19 -9.21 -7.48
N ASP A 50 -14.68 -9.91 -6.45
CA ASP A 50 -16.10 -10.14 -6.20
C ASP A 50 -16.77 -8.96 -5.47
N GLY A 51 -16.07 -7.82 -5.32
CA GLY A 51 -16.55 -6.63 -4.62
C GLY A 51 -16.02 -5.33 -5.22
N ILE A 52 -15.98 -4.27 -4.42
CA ILE A 52 -15.46 -2.97 -4.88
C ILE A 52 -13.93 -3.05 -4.92
N ARG A 53 -13.33 -3.00 -6.12
CA ARG A 53 -11.88 -2.97 -6.28
C ARG A 53 -11.25 -1.79 -5.54
N ALA A 54 -10.45 -2.11 -4.52
CA ALA A 54 -9.82 -1.15 -3.62
C ALA A 54 -8.27 -1.23 -3.63
N THR A 55 -7.69 -1.72 -4.73
CA THR A 55 -6.25 -1.97 -4.86
C THR A 55 -5.48 -0.80 -5.48
N ARG A 56 -6.15 0.06 -6.28
CA ARG A 56 -5.49 1.13 -7.07
C ARG A 56 -4.57 2.04 -6.24
N PRO A 57 -5.01 2.64 -5.11
CA PRO A 57 -4.11 3.48 -4.31
C PRO A 57 -2.93 2.71 -3.70
N ALA A 58 -3.11 1.42 -3.41
CA ALA A 58 -2.04 0.58 -2.90
C ALA A 58 -1.00 0.27 -3.98
N VAL A 59 -1.43 0.00 -5.21
CA VAL A 59 -0.52 -0.16 -6.35
C VAL A 59 0.28 1.13 -6.59
N VAL A 60 -0.39 2.29 -6.62
CA VAL A 60 0.28 3.59 -6.78
C VAL A 60 1.30 3.84 -5.67
N MET A 61 0.94 3.56 -4.41
CA MET A 61 1.85 3.70 -3.28
C MET A 61 3.06 2.76 -3.39
N CYS A 62 2.86 1.50 -3.78
CA CYS A 62 3.96 0.57 -4.00
C CYS A 62 4.91 1.08 -5.08
N THR A 63 4.39 1.53 -6.22
CA THR A 63 5.21 2.10 -7.30
C THR A 63 5.96 3.34 -6.84
N ALA A 64 5.30 4.24 -6.11
CA ALA A 64 5.93 5.47 -5.62
C ALA A 64 7.07 5.18 -4.65
N ILE A 65 6.89 4.21 -3.73
CA ILE A 65 7.94 3.78 -2.81
C ILE A 65 9.08 3.09 -3.56
N GLU A 66 8.80 2.15 -4.47
CA GLU A 66 9.82 1.48 -5.29
C GLU A 66 10.65 2.50 -6.08
N ALA A 67 9.98 3.46 -6.73
CA ALA A 67 10.63 4.50 -7.52
C ALA A 67 11.43 5.50 -6.67
N TYR A 68 10.94 5.84 -5.46
CA TYR A 68 11.69 6.67 -4.51
C TYR A 68 13.10 6.14 -4.23
N PHE A 69 13.23 4.81 -4.09
CA PHE A 69 14.53 4.16 -3.85
C PHE A 69 15.32 3.88 -5.15
N ALA A 70 14.65 3.66 -6.27
CA ALA A 70 15.30 3.42 -7.56
C ALA A 70 15.84 4.70 -8.22
N GLU A 71 15.23 5.85 -7.94
CA GLU A 71 15.53 7.14 -8.58
C GLU A 71 15.85 8.25 -7.56
N PRO A 72 17.03 8.21 -6.90
CA PRO A 72 17.39 9.19 -5.86
C PRO A 72 17.39 10.65 -6.34
N GLN A 73 17.55 10.89 -7.65
CA GLN A 73 17.53 12.23 -8.25
C GLN A 73 16.13 12.89 -8.21
N SER A 74 15.07 12.10 -8.03
CA SER A 74 13.67 12.53 -8.13
C SER A 74 12.89 12.37 -6.83
N GLN A 75 13.62 12.32 -5.69
CA GLN A 75 13.05 12.04 -4.36
C GLN A 75 11.88 12.96 -3.99
N ASP A 76 11.96 14.26 -4.28
CA ASP A 76 10.90 15.23 -3.94
C ASP A 76 9.56 14.89 -4.60
N TYR A 77 9.60 14.46 -5.86
CA TYR A 77 8.40 14.06 -6.61
C TYR A 77 7.78 12.78 -6.04
N TRP A 78 8.61 11.76 -5.80
CA TRP A 78 8.14 10.49 -5.27
C TRP A 78 7.64 10.61 -3.82
N GLN A 79 8.29 11.42 -2.99
CA GLN A 79 7.84 11.71 -1.63
C GLN A 79 6.53 12.48 -1.60
N MET A 80 6.36 13.47 -2.49
CA MET A 80 5.07 14.15 -2.67
C MET A 80 3.97 13.14 -3.08
N LEU A 81 4.26 12.24 -4.01
CA LEU A 81 3.29 11.23 -4.47
C LEU A 81 2.92 10.25 -3.35
N ILE A 82 3.87 9.82 -2.52
CA ILE A 82 3.63 9.02 -1.32
C ILE A 82 2.67 9.75 -0.38
N GLY A 83 2.98 11.02 -0.05
CA GLY A 83 2.15 11.84 0.82
C GLY A 83 0.72 12.05 0.28
N ALA A 84 0.59 12.36 -1.02
CA ALA A 84 -0.70 12.58 -1.67
C ALA A 84 -1.55 11.29 -1.77
N THR A 85 -0.91 10.13 -1.90
CA THR A 85 -1.60 8.83 -2.04
C THR A 85 -2.06 8.28 -0.69
N LEU A 86 -1.40 8.62 0.41
CA LEU A 86 -1.70 8.10 1.75
C LEU A 86 -3.18 8.18 2.18
N PRO A 87 -3.90 9.31 2.07
CA PRO A 87 -5.33 9.35 2.41
C PRO A 87 -6.19 8.46 1.52
N LEU A 88 -5.85 8.32 0.24
CA LEU A 88 -6.55 7.44 -0.70
C LEU A 88 -6.32 5.97 -0.32
N LEU A 89 -5.10 5.63 0.08
CA LEU A 89 -4.74 4.30 0.56
C LEU A 89 -5.52 3.92 1.83
N ARG A 90 -5.66 4.83 2.80
CA ARG A 90 -6.46 4.59 4.02
C ARG A 90 -7.92 4.28 3.69
N ARG A 91 -8.53 5.07 2.80
CA ARG A 91 -9.91 4.81 2.33
C ARG A 91 -10.02 3.44 1.65
N ALA A 92 -9.03 3.10 0.84
CA ALA A 92 -9.00 1.85 0.12
C ALA A 92 -8.83 0.64 1.06
N ALA A 93 -7.98 0.74 2.08
CA ALA A 93 -7.79 -0.30 3.10
C ALA A 93 -9.09 -0.57 3.87
N TRP A 94 -9.83 0.50 4.21
CA TRP A 94 -11.15 0.36 4.82
C TRP A 94 -12.15 -0.35 3.90
N GLN A 95 -12.16 -0.02 2.60
CA GLN A 95 -13.02 -0.72 1.64
C GLN A 95 -12.63 -2.19 1.47
N ALA A 96 -11.33 -2.52 1.47
CA ALA A 96 -10.84 -3.90 1.42
C ALA A 96 -11.34 -4.71 2.63
N LEU A 97 -11.24 -4.15 3.85
CA LEU A 97 -11.76 -4.76 5.07
C LEU A 97 -13.28 -5.02 4.98
N ARG A 98 -14.04 -4.09 4.38
CA ARG A 98 -15.48 -4.28 4.17
C ARG A 98 -15.79 -5.41 3.21
N ASN A 99 -15.05 -5.51 2.11
CA ASN A 99 -15.22 -6.62 1.15
C ASN A 99 -14.91 -7.97 1.82
N GLU A 100 -13.82 -8.05 2.58
CA GLU A 100 -13.42 -9.27 3.30
C GLU A 100 -14.48 -9.72 4.33
N ARG A 101 -15.10 -8.76 5.03
CA ARG A 101 -16.21 -9.05 5.96
C ARG A 101 -17.45 -9.55 5.23
N ALA A 102 -17.83 -8.94 4.10
CA ALA A 102 -18.98 -9.38 3.32
C ALA A 102 -18.83 -10.83 2.85
N VAL A 103 -17.65 -11.18 2.32
CA VAL A 103 -17.33 -12.56 1.91
C VAL A 103 -17.39 -13.53 3.08
N SER A 104 -16.89 -13.12 4.25
CA SER A 104 -16.95 -13.93 5.48
C SER A 104 -18.38 -14.18 5.97
N GLU A 105 -19.27 -13.19 5.82
CA GLU A 105 -20.69 -13.29 6.17
C GLU A 105 -21.46 -14.17 5.19
N GLU A 106 -21.18 -14.09 3.89
CA GLU A 106 -21.76 -14.97 2.86
C GLU A 106 -21.37 -16.44 3.10
N ALA A 107 -20.10 -16.71 3.42
CA ALA A 107 -19.63 -18.07 3.69
C ALA A 107 -20.21 -18.71 4.96
N ARG A 108 -20.84 -17.93 5.85
CA ARG A 108 -21.50 -18.41 7.07
C ARG A 108 -22.98 -18.75 6.89
N ARG A 109 -23.61 -18.31 5.79
CA ARG A 109 -25.03 -18.55 5.48
C ARG A 109 -25.20 -19.82 4.67
#